data_AF-A0A2K8VB31-F1
#
_entry.id   AF-A0A2K8VB31-F1
#
_cell.length_a   1.000
_cell.length_b   1.000
_cell.length_c   1.000
_cell.angle_alpha   90.00
_cell.angle_beta   90.00
_cell.angle_gamma   90.00
#
_symmetry.space_group_name_H-M   'P 1'
#
loop_
_entity.id
_entity.type
_entity.pdbx_description
1 polymer ?
#
loop_
_entity_poly.entity_id
_entity_poly.type
_entity_poly.pdbx_seq_one_letter_code
_entity_poly.pdbx_strand_id
1 'polypeptide(L)'
;MENIISYKESLCSFCKKPIQSDVVFCSHCGHPENGTDKERAQFFAKRAIAKKRKIDAKNKISSARNTLFVLAGMMVLFGIINHGNSNSVLDLGINLFFAFMYVVLGFWSEQKALIALLIGLFLYVTLIVINAIIDPVTLVKGIIWKVIIISYLGKGIYSALETKNKEDNSF
;
A
#
# COMPACT_ATOMS: atom_id res chain seq x y z
N MET A 1 -44.11 33.39 -27.86
CA MET A 1 -43.49 32.40 -28.75
C MET A 1 -42.39 31.73 -27.95
N GLU A 2 -42.72 30.61 -27.29
CA GLU A 2 -41.71 29.82 -26.57
C GLU A 2 -40.95 29.00 -27.60
N ASN A 3 -39.67 29.32 -27.77
CA ASN A 3 -38.77 28.64 -28.70
C ASN A 3 -38.35 27.30 -28.05
N ILE A 4 -39.05 26.22 -28.39
CA ILE A 4 -38.72 24.88 -27.91
C ILE A 4 -37.57 24.35 -28.76
N ILE A 5 -36.33 24.58 -28.31
CA ILE A 5 -35.15 23.98 -28.93
C ILE A 5 -35.26 22.46 -28.67
N SER A 6 -35.45 21.68 -29.74
CA SER A 6 -35.53 20.22 -29.70
C SER A 6 -34.11 19.65 -29.61
N TYR A 7 -33.65 19.36 -28.38
CA TYR A 7 -32.35 18.72 -28.16
C TYR A 7 -32.47 17.24 -28.50
N LYS A 8 -31.79 16.81 -29.56
CA LYS A 8 -31.72 15.39 -29.91
C LYS A 8 -30.82 14.67 -28.90
N GLU A 9 -31.43 13.86 -28.04
CA GLU A 9 -30.73 12.99 -27.11
C GLU A 9 -30.11 11.78 -27.83
N SER A 10 -28.91 11.39 -27.40
CA SER A 10 -28.19 10.22 -27.89
C SER A 10 -27.46 9.53 -26.74
N LEU A 11 -27.02 8.28 -26.93
CA LEU A 11 -26.25 7.56 -25.92
C LEU A 11 -24.76 7.77 -26.15
N CYS A 12 -24.02 8.08 -25.07
CA CYS A 12 -22.57 8.11 -25.09
C CYS A 12 -22.02 6.76 -25.56
N SER A 13 -21.14 6.76 -26.56
CA SER A 13 -20.54 5.57 -27.16
C SER A 13 -19.75 4.76 -26.14
N PHE A 14 -19.16 5.44 -25.16
CA PHE A 14 -18.32 4.87 -24.10
C PHE A 14 -19.10 4.44 -22.85
N CYS A 15 -19.82 5.35 -22.17
CA CYS A 15 -20.47 5.05 -20.88
C CYS A 15 -21.95 4.69 -20.98
N LYS A 16 -22.53 4.71 -22.20
CA LYS A 16 -23.93 4.36 -22.48
C LYS A 16 -24.98 5.18 -21.70
N LYS A 17 -24.61 6.34 -21.17
CA LYS A 17 -25.55 7.29 -20.54
C LYS A 17 -26.11 8.27 -21.57
N PRO A 18 -27.34 8.77 -21.38
CA PRO A 18 -27.92 9.77 -22.26
C PRO A 18 -27.10 11.07 -22.21
N ILE A 19 -26.88 11.66 -23.40
CA ILE A 19 -26.18 12.91 -23.61
C ILE A 19 -26.86 13.69 -24.73
N GLN A 20 -26.67 15.00 -24.75
CA GLN A 20 -27.05 15.83 -25.89
C GLN A 20 -26.13 15.49 -27.07
N SER A 21 -26.68 15.34 -28.28
CA SER A 21 -25.94 14.83 -29.44
C SER A 21 -24.89 15.80 -30.03
N ASP A 22 -24.94 17.06 -29.67
CA ASP A 22 -24.06 18.14 -30.13
C ASP A 22 -22.88 18.43 -29.20
N VAL A 23 -22.80 17.77 -28.03
CA VAL A 23 -21.72 18.03 -27.07
C VAL A 23 -20.39 17.44 -27.54
N VAL A 24 -19.30 18.20 -27.35
CA VAL A 24 -17.93 17.75 -27.63
C VAL A 24 -17.49 16.68 -26.62
N PHE A 25 -17.83 16.85 -25.35
CA PHE A 25 -17.47 15.95 -24.25
C PHE A 25 -18.71 15.45 -23.50
N CYS A 26 -18.73 14.16 -23.17
CA CYS A 26 -19.76 13.56 -22.33
C CYS A 26 -19.70 14.11 -20.89
N SER A 27 -20.80 14.68 -20.41
CA SER A 27 -20.95 15.22 -19.05
C SER A 27 -20.79 14.17 -17.94
N HIS A 28 -21.02 12.89 -18.24
CA HIS A 28 -20.96 11.82 -17.25
C HIS A 28 -19.60 11.14 -17.12
N CYS A 29 -18.85 11.02 -18.22
CA CYS A 29 -17.61 10.23 -18.23
C CYS A 29 -16.40 10.93 -18.83
N GLY A 30 -16.60 12.12 -19.43
CA GLY A 30 -15.57 12.93 -20.08
C GLY A 30 -15.13 12.43 -21.46
N HIS A 31 -15.81 11.43 -22.04
CA HIS A 31 -15.45 10.90 -23.36
C HIS A 31 -15.73 11.95 -24.46
N PRO A 32 -14.76 12.25 -25.34
CA PRO A 32 -14.97 13.19 -26.44
C PRO A 32 -15.70 12.53 -27.62
N GLU A 33 -17.02 12.71 -27.68
CA GLU A 33 -17.89 12.16 -28.75
C GLU A 33 -17.67 12.89 -30.07
N ASN A 34 -17.74 14.22 -30.04
CA ASN A 34 -17.52 15.09 -31.21
C ASN A 34 -16.17 15.84 -31.14
N GLY A 35 -15.24 15.37 -30.30
CA GLY A 35 -13.90 15.95 -30.17
C GLY A 35 -12.93 15.46 -31.25
N THR A 36 -11.79 16.14 -31.32
CA THR A 36 -10.67 15.82 -32.22
C THR A 36 -10.01 14.48 -31.88
N ASP A 37 -9.28 13.90 -32.83
CA ASP A 37 -8.49 12.69 -32.59
C ASP A 37 -7.47 12.87 -31.46
N LYS A 38 -6.93 14.09 -31.30
CA LYS A 38 -6.05 14.44 -30.18
C LYS A 38 -6.77 14.33 -28.84
N GLU A 39 -7.99 14.85 -28.72
CA GLU A 39 -8.78 14.79 -27.48
C GLU A 39 -9.19 13.35 -27.15
N ARG A 40 -9.59 12.57 -28.15
CA ARG A 40 -9.87 11.12 -28.00
C ARG A 40 -8.63 10.38 -27.52
N ALA A 41 -7.47 10.60 -28.14
CA ALA A 41 -6.21 10.00 -27.71
C ALA A 41 -5.85 10.39 -26.27
N GLN A 42 -6.01 11.67 -25.90
CA GLN A 42 -5.76 12.14 -24.54
C GLN A 42 -6.70 11.48 -23.51
N PHE A 43 -7.97 11.26 -23.83
CA PHE A 43 -8.92 10.56 -22.94
C PHE A 43 -8.46 9.14 -22.62
N PHE A 44 -8.09 8.36 -23.64
CA PHE A 44 -7.59 7.00 -23.45
C PHE A 44 -6.24 6.99 -22.74
N ALA A 45 -5.34 7.92 -23.07
CA ALA A 45 -4.05 8.05 -22.39
C ALA A 45 -4.21 8.35 -20.90
N LYS A 46 -5.06 9.33 -20.52
CA LYS A 46 -5.35 9.65 -19.11
C LYS A 46 -5.89 8.44 -18.35
N ARG A 47 -6.81 7.67 -18.94
CA ARG A 47 -7.36 6.45 -18.31
C ARG A 47 -6.32 5.33 -18.20
N ALA A 48 -5.49 5.12 -19.21
CA ALA A 48 -4.41 4.14 -19.18
C ALA A 48 -3.40 4.48 -18.07
N ILE A 49 -3.02 5.75 -17.96
CA ILE A 49 -2.14 6.25 -16.89
C ILE A 49 -2.81 6.07 -15.52
N ALA A 50 -4.07 6.44 -15.36
CA ALA A 50 -4.80 6.29 -14.10
C ALA A 50 -4.91 4.82 -13.67
N LYS A 51 -5.20 3.91 -14.61
CA LYS A 51 -5.22 2.46 -14.36
C LYS A 51 -3.84 1.96 -13.92
N LYS A 52 -2.78 2.39 -14.62
CA LYS A 52 -1.40 2.02 -14.27
C LYS A 52 -1.02 2.53 -12.88
N ARG A 53 -1.35 3.78 -12.53
CA ARG A 53 -1.12 4.34 -11.19
C ARG A 53 -1.76 3.50 -10.08
N LYS A 54 -3.00 3.04 -10.27
CA LYS A 54 -3.68 2.14 -9.29
C LYS A 54 -2.97 0.79 -9.15
N ILE A 55 -2.47 0.22 -10.25
CA ILE A 55 -1.73 -1.04 -10.23
C ILE A 55 -0.37 -0.86 -9.55
N ASP A 56 0.36 0.21 -9.89
CA ASP A 56 1.66 0.53 -9.30
C ASP A 56 1.54 0.78 -7.79
N ALA A 57 0.50 1.50 -7.35
CA ALA A 57 0.18 1.69 -5.94
C ALA A 57 -0.04 0.35 -5.22
N LYS A 58 -0.85 -0.55 -5.79
CA LYS A 58 -1.10 -1.88 -5.24
C LYS A 58 0.17 -2.73 -5.15
N ASN A 59 1.02 -2.68 -6.17
CA ASN A 59 2.28 -3.43 -6.20
C ASN A 59 3.32 -2.89 -5.21
N LYS A 60 3.38 -1.56 -5.02
CA LYS A 60 4.22 -0.95 -3.98
C LYS A 60 3.77 -1.35 -2.57
N ILE A 61 2.45 -1.40 -2.35
CA ILE A 61 1.85 -1.85 -1.09
C ILE A 61 2.13 -3.34 -0.81
N SER A 62 2.05 -4.21 -1.82
CA SER A 62 2.31 -5.65 -1.64
C SER A 62 3.76 -5.96 -1.29
N SER A 63 4.73 -5.18 -1.81
CA SER A 63 6.13 -5.29 -1.41
C SER A 63 6.35 -4.96 0.06
N ALA A 64 5.71 -3.89 0.55
CA ALA A 64 5.81 -3.49 1.95
C ALA A 64 5.16 -4.51 2.89
N ARG A 65 4.01 -5.07 2.49
CA ARG A 65 3.35 -6.19 3.20
C ARG A 65 4.27 -7.38 3.39
N ASN A 66 5.05 -7.73 2.38
CA ASN A 66 5.97 -8.87 2.46
C ASN A 66 7.00 -8.72 3.59
N THR A 67 7.36 -7.49 3.95
CA THR A 67 8.27 -7.21 5.06
C THR A 67 7.70 -7.66 6.41
N LEU A 68 6.39 -7.48 6.65
CA LEU A 68 5.73 -7.92 7.87
C LEU A 68 5.72 -9.45 7.97
N PHE A 69 5.52 -10.16 6.87
CA PHE A 69 5.61 -11.61 6.84
C PHE A 69 7.04 -12.13 7.04
N VAL A 70 8.04 -11.45 6.48
CA VAL A 70 9.46 -11.75 6.74
C VAL A 70 9.78 -11.58 8.23
N LEU A 71 9.27 -10.53 8.88
CA LEU A 71 9.41 -10.33 10.33
C LEU A 71 8.74 -11.43 11.14
N ALA A 72 7.53 -11.84 10.76
CA ALA A 72 6.86 -12.97 11.40
C ALA A 72 7.71 -14.24 11.33
N GLY A 73 8.19 -14.60 10.13
CA GLY A 73 9.06 -15.76 9.95
C GLY A 73 10.36 -15.65 10.76
N MET A 74 10.96 -14.46 10.82
CA MET A 74 12.19 -14.23 11.58
C MET A 74 11.95 -14.37 13.09
N MET A 75 10.83 -13.88 13.61
CA MET A 75 10.46 -14.04 15.03
C MET A 75 10.26 -15.52 15.39
N VAL A 76 9.62 -16.30 14.51
CA VAL A 76 9.51 -17.76 14.72
C VAL A 76 10.89 -18.40 14.75
N LEU A 77 11.76 -18.08 13.78
CA LEU A 77 13.13 -18.62 13.74
C LEU A 77 13.93 -18.27 14.99
N PHE A 78 13.91 -17.01 15.43
CA PHE A 78 14.59 -16.61 16.67
C PHE A 78 13.99 -17.25 17.92
N GLY A 79 12.67 -17.40 17.98
CA GLY A 79 12.00 -18.12 19.06
C GLY A 79 12.48 -19.57 19.18
N ILE A 80 12.59 -20.28 18.06
CA ILE A 80 13.08 -21.67 18.01
C ILE A 80 14.56 -21.74 18.42
N ILE A 81 15.41 -20.87 17.87
CA ILE A 81 16.85 -20.84 18.19
C ILE A 81 17.07 -20.53 19.68
N ASN A 82 16.37 -19.53 20.22
CA ASN A 82 16.49 -19.18 21.63
C ASN A 82 16.00 -20.31 22.53
N HIS A 83 14.86 -20.94 22.20
CA HIS A 83 14.36 -22.08 22.93
C HIS A 83 15.35 -23.25 22.94
N GLY A 84 15.99 -23.56 21.82
CA GLY A 84 17.01 -24.61 21.74
C GLY A 84 18.27 -24.32 22.59
N ASN A 85 18.59 -23.05 22.83
CA ASN A 85 19.74 -22.65 23.64
C ASN A 85 19.41 -22.51 25.13
N SER A 86 18.25 -21.93 25.46
CA SER A 86 17.85 -21.60 26.85
C SER A 86 16.88 -22.61 27.47
N ASN A 87 16.35 -23.56 26.69
CA ASN A 87 15.24 -24.47 27.02
C ASN A 87 14.00 -23.76 27.60
N SER A 88 13.90 -22.43 27.43
CA SER A 88 12.85 -21.63 28.04
C SER A 88 11.64 -21.57 27.11
N VAL A 89 10.50 -22.12 27.57
CA VAL A 89 9.23 -22.11 26.82
C VAL A 89 8.65 -20.69 26.74
N LEU A 90 8.97 -19.84 27.72
CA LEU A 90 8.57 -18.43 27.75
C LEU A 90 9.14 -17.64 26.55
N ASP A 91 10.42 -17.82 26.24
CA ASP A 91 11.07 -17.14 25.11
C ASP A 91 10.39 -17.51 23.78
N LEU A 92 10.04 -18.79 23.62
CA LEU A 92 9.32 -19.29 22.46
C LEU A 92 7.93 -18.65 22.37
N GLY A 93 7.17 -18.68 23.47
CA GLY A 93 5.80 -18.13 23.53
C GLY A 93 5.74 -16.64 23.20
N ILE A 94 6.67 -15.85 23.73
CA ILE A 94 6.77 -14.41 23.45
C ILE A 94 7.07 -14.17 21.96
N ASN A 95 8.05 -14.87 21.40
CA ASN A 95 8.38 -14.73 19.98
C ASN A 95 7.24 -15.16 19.06
N LEU A 96 6.52 -16.22 19.42
CA LEU A 96 5.35 -16.70 18.66
C LEU A 96 4.20 -15.68 18.70
N PHE A 97 3.97 -15.05 19.85
CA PHE A 97 2.99 -13.98 19.99
C PHE A 97 3.32 -12.78 19.08
N PHE A 98 4.59 -12.35 19.07
CA PHE A 98 5.03 -11.28 18.18
C PHE A 98 4.94 -11.67 16.71
N ALA A 99 5.30 -12.91 16.35
CA ALA A 99 5.12 -13.43 15.00
C ALA A 99 3.66 -13.37 14.55
N PHE A 100 2.74 -13.79 15.42
CA PHE A 100 1.30 -13.72 15.16
C PHE A 100 0.85 -12.27 14.96
N MET A 101 1.31 -11.32 15.78
CA MET A 101 1.02 -9.89 15.59
C MET A 101 1.48 -9.38 14.22
N TYR A 102 2.68 -9.74 13.77
CA TYR A 102 3.17 -9.35 12.44
C TYR A 102 2.36 -9.99 11.30
N VAL A 103 1.88 -11.23 11.46
CA VAL A 103 0.99 -11.87 10.48
C VAL A 103 -0.34 -11.12 10.39
N VAL A 104 -0.96 -10.79 11.53
CA VAL A 104 -2.22 -10.02 11.58
C VAL A 104 -2.03 -8.65 10.93
N LEU A 105 -0.94 -7.94 11.24
CA LEU A 105 -0.58 -6.67 10.59
C LEU A 105 -0.35 -6.84 9.08
N GLY A 106 0.28 -7.95 8.67
CA GLY A 106 0.50 -8.32 7.27
C GLY A 106 -0.81 -8.44 6.50
N PHE A 107 -1.80 -9.14 7.03
CA PHE A 107 -3.13 -9.22 6.43
C PHE A 107 -3.88 -7.88 6.47
N TRP A 108 -3.80 -7.15 7.58
CA TRP A 108 -4.49 -5.86 7.72
C TRP A 108 -3.90 -4.74 6.83
N SER A 109 -2.65 -4.90 6.40
CA SER A 109 -1.97 -3.95 5.51
C SER A 109 -2.63 -3.82 4.13
N GLU A 110 -3.50 -4.74 3.72
CA GLU A 110 -4.25 -4.62 2.46
C GLU A 110 -5.17 -3.40 2.41
N GLN A 111 -5.70 -2.98 3.58
CA GLN A 111 -6.57 -1.82 3.68
C GLN A 111 -5.78 -0.55 4.01
N LYS A 112 -4.80 -0.65 4.91
CA LYS A 112 -4.08 0.50 5.48
C LYS A 112 -2.58 0.20 5.63
N ALA A 113 -1.90 0.01 4.49
CA ALA A 113 -0.49 -0.35 4.43
C ALA A 113 0.43 0.54 5.27
N LEU A 114 0.27 1.86 5.19
CA LEU A 114 1.08 2.83 5.94
C LEU A 114 0.96 2.64 7.46
N ILE A 115 -0.26 2.49 7.95
CA ILE A 115 -0.52 2.35 9.39
C ILE A 115 0.00 1.02 9.90
N ALA A 116 -0.22 -0.07 9.16
CA ALA A 116 0.29 -1.39 9.52
C ALA A 116 1.82 -1.43 9.59
N LEU A 117 2.51 -0.79 8.64
CA LEU A 117 3.98 -0.70 8.63
C LEU A 117 4.53 0.16 9.78
N LEU A 118 3.89 1.30 10.09
CA LEU A 118 4.29 2.14 11.21
C LEU A 118 4.12 1.41 12.55
N ILE A 119 3.00 0.71 12.74
CA ILE A 119 2.77 -0.11 13.93
C ILE A 119 3.81 -1.21 14.01
N GLY A 120 4.06 -1.94 12.91
CA GLY A 120 5.08 -2.98 12.87
C GLY A 120 6.49 -2.45 13.19
N LEU A 121 6.85 -1.27 12.71
CA LEU A 121 8.11 -0.61 13.05
C LEU A 121 8.17 -0.25 14.54
N PHE A 122 7.12 0.35 15.09
CA PHE A 122 7.06 0.69 16.52
C PHE A 122 7.19 -0.56 17.40
N LEU A 123 6.50 -1.63 17.04
CA LEU A 123 6.54 -2.92 17.73
C LEU A 123 7.97 -3.48 17.74
N TYR A 124 8.66 -3.43 16.60
CA TYR A 124 10.03 -3.88 16.45
C TYR A 124 11.03 -3.05 17.28
N VAL A 125 10.92 -1.72 17.21
CA VAL A 125 11.78 -0.80 17.97
C VAL A 125 11.57 -1.01 19.47
N THR A 126 10.33 -1.18 19.92
CA THR A 126 9.99 -1.44 21.33
C THR A 126 10.66 -2.72 21.82
N LEU A 127 10.62 -3.78 21.01
CA LEU A 127 11.30 -5.03 21.31
C LEU A 127 12.82 -4.86 21.45
N ILE A 128 13.44 -4.08 20.55
CA ILE A 128 14.88 -3.77 20.65
C ILE A 128 15.19 -3.01 21.94
N VAL A 129 14.39 -2.00 22.28
CA VAL A 129 14.60 -1.17 23.47
C VAL A 129 14.49 -2.00 24.74
N ILE A 130 13.48 -2.87 24.85
CA ILE A 130 13.32 -3.77 26.01
C ILE A 130 14.55 -4.68 26.15
N ASN A 131 14.97 -5.33 25.07
CA ASN A 131 16.16 -6.21 25.10
C ASN A 131 17.44 -5.45 25.45
N ALA A 132 17.59 -4.21 24.97
CA ALA A 132 18.74 -3.37 25.28
C ALA A 132 18.84 -2.96 26.75
N ILE A 133 17.70 -2.79 27.42
CA ILE A 133 17.64 -2.50 28.87
C ILE A 133 18.04 -3.75 29.68
N ILE A 134 17.62 -4.94 29.24
CA ILE A 134 17.93 -6.20 29.92
C ILE A 134 19.40 -6.57 29.75
N ASP A 135 19.92 -6.50 28.52
CA ASP A 135 21.33 -6.72 28.21
C ASP A 135 21.77 -5.81 27.05
N PRO A 136 22.59 -4.77 27.30
CA PRO A 136 23.03 -3.85 26.26
C PRO A 136 23.92 -4.51 25.20
N VAL A 137 24.53 -5.67 25.48
CA VAL A 137 25.31 -6.44 24.49
C VAL A 137 24.40 -6.94 23.35
N THR A 138 23.09 -7.09 23.61
CA THR A 138 22.10 -7.44 22.58
C THR A 138 21.97 -6.37 21.50
N LEU A 139 22.36 -5.11 21.76
CA LEU A 139 22.36 -4.05 20.74
C LEU A 139 23.35 -4.37 19.61
N VAL A 140 24.55 -4.80 19.99
CA VAL A 140 25.66 -5.11 19.07
C VAL A 140 25.48 -6.49 18.43
N LYS A 141 24.94 -7.45 19.19
CA LYS A 141 24.60 -8.78 18.64
C LYS A 141 23.44 -8.67 17.64
N GLY A 142 23.61 -9.32 16.49
CA GLY A 142 22.57 -9.35 15.45
C GLY A 142 22.34 -8.01 14.74
N ILE A 143 23.27 -7.06 14.83
CA ILE A 143 23.19 -5.74 14.18
C ILE A 143 22.89 -5.84 12.68
N ILE A 144 23.46 -6.86 12.01
CA ILE A 144 23.25 -7.13 10.58
C ILE A 144 21.76 -7.33 10.29
N TRP A 145 21.09 -8.21 11.04
CA TRP A 145 19.67 -8.49 10.87
C TRP A 145 18.79 -7.28 11.18
N LYS A 146 19.14 -6.49 12.22
CA LYS A 146 18.42 -5.27 12.58
C LYS A 146 18.50 -4.21 11.48
N VAL A 147 19.68 -4.01 10.90
CA VAL A 147 19.88 -3.07 9.79
C VAL A 147 19.10 -3.51 8.56
N ILE A 148 19.11 -4.81 8.22
CA ILE A 148 18.32 -5.35 7.11
C ILE A 148 16.83 -5.08 7.33
N ILE A 149 16.30 -5.40 8.53
CA ILE A 149 14.90 -5.18 8.87
C ILE A 149 14.51 -3.70 8.74
N ILE A 150 15.27 -2.81 9.36
CA ILE A 150 14.99 -1.37 9.35
C ILE A 150 15.05 -0.84 7.91
N SER A 151 15.99 -1.31 7.10
CA SER A 151 16.10 -0.92 5.69
C SER A 151 14.89 -1.36 4.87
N TYR A 152 14.38 -2.58 5.09
CA TYR A 152 13.20 -3.09 4.42
C TYR A 152 11.93 -2.36 4.87
N LEU A 153 11.75 -2.14 6.17
CA LEU A 153 10.62 -1.36 6.71
C LEU A 153 10.66 0.09 6.21
N GLY A 154 11.85 0.71 6.21
CA GLY A 154 12.06 2.08 5.72
C GLY A 154 11.73 2.21 4.24
N LYS A 155 12.18 1.27 3.39
CA LYS A 155 11.78 1.22 1.98
C LYS A 155 10.27 1.04 1.80
N GLY A 156 9.66 0.17 2.61
CA GLY A 156 8.20 -0.07 2.59
C GLY A 156 7.41 1.20 2.90
N ILE A 157 7.81 1.92 3.96
CA ILE A 157 7.18 3.18 4.39
C ILE A 157 7.39 4.28 3.33
N TYR A 158 8.61 4.46 2.83
CA TYR A 158 8.91 5.47 1.81
C TYR A 158 8.08 5.26 0.53
N SER A 159 8.00 4.01 0.06
CA SER A 159 7.23 3.63 -1.12
C SER A 159 5.73 3.90 -0.97
N ALA A 160 5.19 3.65 0.23
CA ALA A 160 3.79 3.90 0.54
C ALA A 160 3.51 5.41 0.71
N LEU A 161 4.44 6.19 1.26
CA LEU A 161 4.33 7.65 1.38
C LEU A 161 4.37 8.35 0.03
N GLU A 162 5.27 7.93 -0.87
CA GLU A 162 5.35 8.46 -2.24
C GLU A 162 4.03 8.25 -3.01
N THR A 163 3.37 7.12 -2.76
CA THR A 163 2.08 6.80 -3.38
C THR A 163 0.97 7.71 -2.84
N LYS A 164 0.91 7.92 -1.52
CA LYS A 164 -0.06 8.82 -0.90
C LYS A 164 0.11 10.28 -1.32
N ASN A 165 1.35 10.78 -1.35
CA ASN A 165 1.64 12.17 -1.75
C ASN A 165 1.26 12.42 -3.23
N LYS A 166 1.40 11.42 -4.11
CA LYS A 166 1.00 11.56 -5.52
C LYS A 166 -0.51 11.57 -5.73
N GLU A 167 -1.29 11.00 -4.81
CA GLU A 167 -2.76 11.09 -4.83
C GLU A 167 -3.23 12.49 -4.38
N ASP A 168 -2.67 13.02 -3.30
CA ASP A 168 -3.02 14.36 -2.75
C ASP A 168 -2.67 15.51 -3.71
N ASN A 169 -1.53 15.43 -4.43
CA ASN A 169 -1.10 16.48 -5.37
C ASN A 169 -1.74 16.37 -6.77
N SER A 170 -2.79 15.55 -6.94
CA SER A 170 -3.48 15.36 -8.23
C SER A 170 -4.88 15.97 -8.30
N PHE A 171 -5.25 16.75 -7.30
CA PHE A 171 -6.49 17.55 -7.25
C PHE A 171 -6.24 18.99 -7.69
#